data_AF-A0A7V5RN27-F1
#
_entry.id   AF-A0A7V5RN27-F1
#
_cell.length_a   1.000
_cell.length_b   1.000
_cell.length_c   1.000
_cell.angle_alpha   90.00
_cell.angle_beta   90.00
_cell.angle_gamma   90.00
#
_symmetry.space_group_name_H-M   'P 1'
#
loop_
_entity.id
_entity.type
_entity.pdbx_description
1 polymer ?
#
loop_
_entity_poly.entity_id
_entity_poly.type
_entity_poly.pdbx_seq_one_letter_code
_entity_poly.pdbx_strand_id
1 'polypeptide(L)'
;MKFITAFMAVFLFMNPIRLLKQLILLFALLAAPLRADDSTRVITLVFGGDVTLANHFSAYVKDDYAYAFKKMPLFKRADIAMINLENPLTVSNDKQEKLFNFKAAPRLVQVLTEGGIDLVTLGNNHIYDFGQNGLLETLEVLNKKGIYYTGAGRNVKEAHHPLILKRRGIRLAFFSYYGTHKHSNSHPATIDSAGTAMRRIALIRRDIENFRPLADVIIVNFHWGLEKENYPQKEQIRLAHQVIEAGADLIIGHHPHVLQGVELYKGKAVFYSLGNFIFGGNSRTHEFSAVARVEISRRDGEVSIKPFLMPVEIDHWQPAPADSLGAAAVIDSVKKYSKIFKHSIF
;
A
#
# COMPACT_ATOMS: atom_id res chain seq x y z
N MET A 1 -44.65 62.29 5.52
CA MET A 1 -45.48 61.70 6.60
C MET A 1 -45.01 60.26 6.82
N LYS A 2 -44.20 60.09 7.88
CA LYS A 2 -43.96 58.88 8.70
C LYS A 2 -43.53 57.61 7.92
N PHE A 3 -42.25 57.23 7.89
CA PHE A 3 -41.40 56.90 9.04
C PHE A 3 -39.92 57.27 8.78
N ILE A 4 -39.34 58.09 9.67
CA ILE A 4 -37.98 57.99 10.25
C ILE A 4 -36.83 57.86 9.21
N THR A 5 -36.11 58.91 8.74
CA THR A 5 -35.44 60.01 9.44
C THR A 5 -34.87 59.66 10.81
N ALA A 6 -33.82 58.83 10.83
CA ALA A 6 -32.79 58.83 11.88
C ALA A 6 -31.57 57.97 11.48
N PHE A 7 -30.89 58.22 10.34
CA PHE A 7 -29.55 57.65 10.12
C PHE A 7 -28.70 58.45 9.12
N MET A 8 -28.90 59.76 9.04
CA MET A 8 -28.13 60.63 8.14
C MET A 8 -27.54 61.81 8.89
N ALA A 9 -26.69 61.53 9.88
CA ALA A 9 -25.96 62.58 10.59
C ALA A 9 -24.65 62.09 11.24
N VAL A 10 -23.86 61.22 10.61
CA VAL A 10 -22.43 61.05 10.94
C VAL A 10 -21.64 60.62 9.70
N PHE A 11 -21.53 61.45 8.67
CA PHE A 11 -20.61 61.18 7.55
C PHE A 11 -20.00 62.46 6.93
N LEU A 12 -19.65 63.44 7.78
CA LEU A 12 -19.05 64.69 7.31
C LEU A 12 -17.57 64.90 7.67
N PHE A 13 -16.88 63.94 8.28
CA PHE A 13 -15.43 64.05 8.50
C PHE A 13 -14.68 62.71 8.36
N MET A 14 -14.85 62.01 7.24
CA MET A 14 -13.96 60.92 6.89
C MET A 14 -13.27 61.16 5.56
N ASN A 15 -11.95 61.28 5.65
CA ASN A 15 -10.99 61.47 4.57
C ASN A 15 -11.30 60.49 3.40
N PRO A 16 -11.44 60.94 2.13
CA PRO A 16 -11.87 60.11 1.00
C PRO A 16 -10.99 58.86 0.79
N ILE A 17 -9.74 58.89 1.27
CA ILE A 17 -8.80 57.75 1.26
C ILE A 17 -9.22 56.63 2.23
N ARG A 18 -9.89 56.94 3.35
CA ARG A 18 -10.41 55.95 4.31
C ARG A 18 -11.66 55.23 3.79
N LEU A 19 -12.54 55.93 3.07
CA LEU A 19 -13.72 55.32 2.45
C LEU A 19 -13.32 54.34 1.33
N LEU A 20 -12.33 54.70 0.51
CA LEU A 20 -11.81 53.83 -0.55
C LEU A 20 -11.09 52.59 0.04
N LYS A 21 -10.34 52.73 1.14
CA LYS A 21 -9.74 51.58 1.85
C LYS A 21 -10.78 50.66 2.48
N GLN A 22 -11.89 51.19 3.01
CA GLN A 22 -12.98 50.38 3.57
C GLN A 22 -13.81 49.68 2.49
N LEU A 23 -14.03 50.32 1.33
CA LEU A 23 -14.67 49.70 0.16
C LEU A 23 -13.79 48.62 -0.50
N ILE A 24 -12.47 48.81 -0.56
CA ILE A 24 -11.52 47.78 -1.03
C ILE A 24 -11.46 46.60 -0.04
N LEU A 25 -11.54 46.84 1.27
CA LEU A 25 -11.65 45.75 2.26
C LEU A 25 -12.97 44.97 2.13
N LEU A 26 -14.08 45.65 1.83
CA LEU A 26 -15.39 45.02 1.66
C LEU A 26 -15.46 44.19 0.36
N PHE A 27 -14.81 44.64 -0.72
CA PHE A 27 -14.67 43.85 -1.96
C PHE A 27 -13.67 42.70 -1.84
N ALA A 28 -12.60 42.85 -1.05
CA ALA A 28 -11.66 41.76 -0.76
C ALA A 28 -12.28 40.65 0.12
N LEU A 29 -13.26 40.99 0.97
CA LEU A 29 -14.04 40.02 1.75
C LEU A 29 -15.09 39.28 0.92
N LEU A 30 -15.54 39.85 -0.21
CA LEU A 30 -16.47 39.22 -1.15
C LEU A 30 -15.77 38.44 -2.28
N ALA A 31 -14.46 38.60 -2.44
CA ALA A 31 -13.62 37.88 -3.40
C ALA A 31 -12.67 36.85 -2.75
N ALA A 32 -12.82 36.58 -1.45
CA ALA A 32 -12.28 35.35 -0.90
C ALA A 32 -13.03 34.20 -1.59
N PRO A 33 -12.35 33.23 -2.22
CA PRO A 33 -13.05 32.08 -2.74
C PRO A 33 -13.82 31.49 -1.56
N LEU A 34 -15.14 31.32 -1.72
CA LEU A 34 -15.94 30.45 -0.88
C LEU A 34 -15.09 29.19 -0.72
N ARG A 35 -14.48 29.03 0.47
CA ARG A 35 -13.59 27.92 0.77
C ARG A 35 -14.52 26.73 0.67
N ALA A 36 -14.44 26.04 -0.49
CA ALA A 36 -15.30 24.93 -0.80
C ALA A 36 -15.24 24.01 0.41
N ASP A 37 -16.42 23.77 0.99
CA ASP A 37 -16.66 22.91 2.13
C ASP A 37 -15.62 21.78 2.20
N ASP A 38 -14.61 21.96 3.06
CA ASP A 38 -13.51 21.01 3.28
C ASP A 38 -14.01 19.89 4.20
N SER A 39 -15.17 19.33 3.84
CA SER A 39 -15.63 18.05 4.35
C SER A 39 -14.48 17.07 4.11
N THR A 40 -13.84 16.65 5.20
CA THR A 40 -12.62 15.85 5.20
C THR A 40 -12.74 14.68 4.22
N ARG A 41 -12.15 14.82 3.04
CA ARG A 41 -12.23 13.81 2.00
C ARG A 41 -11.23 12.70 2.34
N VAL A 42 -11.68 11.75 3.16
CA VAL A 42 -10.91 10.57 3.54
C VAL A 42 -10.65 9.71 2.30
N ILE A 43 -9.39 9.34 2.10
CA ILE A 43 -8.93 8.32 1.16
C ILE A 43 -8.79 7.02 1.94
N THR A 44 -9.36 5.93 1.43
CA THR A 44 -9.19 4.60 2.00
C THR A 44 -8.21 3.78 1.17
N LEU A 45 -7.12 3.34 1.78
CA LEU A 45 -6.21 2.34 1.23
C LEU A 45 -6.46 0.98 1.89
N VAL A 46 -6.33 -0.08 1.11
CA VAL A 46 -6.49 -1.46 1.60
C VAL A 46 -5.32 -2.30 1.14
N PHE A 47 -4.67 -2.98 2.07
CA PHE A 47 -3.53 -3.86 1.81
C PHE A 47 -3.87 -5.28 2.24
N GLY A 48 -3.85 -6.22 1.30
CA GLY A 48 -3.83 -7.65 1.57
C GLY A 48 -2.40 -8.17 1.67
N GLY A 49 -2.26 -9.35 2.30
CA GLY A 49 -0.98 -10.05 2.42
C GLY A 49 -0.52 -10.75 1.15
N ASP A 50 0.15 -11.89 1.32
CA ASP A 50 0.79 -12.64 0.23
C ASP A 50 -0.24 -13.35 -0.68
N VAL A 51 -0.13 -13.11 -1.99
CA VAL A 51 -0.99 -13.69 -3.02
C VAL A 51 -0.16 -14.48 -4.02
N THR A 52 -0.34 -15.80 -4.00
CA THR A 52 0.16 -16.75 -4.97
C THR A 52 -1.03 -17.38 -5.70
N LEU A 53 -1.24 -16.98 -6.95
CA LEU A 53 -2.31 -17.49 -7.80
C LEU A 53 -1.98 -18.86 -8.43
N ALA A 54 -0.80 -19.41 -8.14
CA ALA A 54 -0.30 -20.65 -8.72
C ALA A 54 -0.81 -21.92 -8.00
N ASN A 55 -0.39 -23.09 -8.51
CA ASN A 55 -0.47 -24.38 -7.84
C ASN A 55 -1.87 -24.69 -7.26
N HIS A 56 -1.98 -24.88 -5.93
CA HIS A 56 -3.20 -25.35 -5.28
C HIS A 56 -4.40 -24.42 -5.52
N PHE A 57 -4.17 -23.10 -5.48
CA PHE A 57 -5.23 -22.14 -5.77
C PHE A 57 -5.72 -22.26 -7.21
N SER A 58 -4.81 -22.28 -8.19
CA SER A 58 -5.18 -22.39 -9.61
C SER A 58 -5.93 -23.68 -9.93
N ALA A 59 -5.55 -24.79 -9.29
CA ALA A 59 -6.21 -26.08 -9.44
C ALA A 59 -7.63 -26.09 -8.85
N TYR A 60 -7.81 -25.37 -7.74
CA TYR A 60 -9.10 -25.25 -7.06
C TYR A 60 -10.05 -24.33 -7.81
N VAL A 61 -9.62 -23.10 -8.11
CA VAL A 61 -10.48 -22.03 -8.62
C VAL A 61 -10.85 -22.20 -10.10
N LYS A 62 -9.96 -22.81 -10.89
CA LYS A 62 -10.09 -22.99 -12.34
C LYS A 62 -10.42 -21.66 -13.04
N ASP A 63 -11.68 -21.47 -13.43
CA ASP A 63 -12.16 -20.29 -14.16
C ASP A 63 -13.16 -19.43 -13.36
N ASP A 64 -13.41 -19.75 -12.07
CA ASP A 64 -14.21 -18.88 -11.18
C ASP A 64 -13.36 -17.74 -10.60
N TYR A 65 -12.93 -16.82 -11.46
CA TYR A 65 -11.98 -15.77 -11.07
C TYR A 65 -12.48 -14.84 -9.95
N ALA A 66 -13.80 -14.73 -9.75
CA ALA A 66 -14.38 -13.91 -8.69
C ALA A 66 -14.37 -14.59 -7.31
N TYR A 67 -14.12 -15.91 -7.26
CA TYR A 67 -14.22 -16.74 -6.06
C TYR A 67 -13.50 -16.13 -4.85
N ALA A 68 -12.21 -15.83 -4.98
CA ALA A 68 -11.37 -15.47 -3.84
C ALA A 68 -11.80 -14.15 -3.17
N PHE A 69 -12.30 -13.19 -3.94
CA PHE A 69 -12.68 -11.87 -3.44
C PHE A 69 -14.18 -11.72 -3.14
N LYS A 70 -15.00 -12.74 -3.40
CA LYS A 70 -16.46 -12.67 -3.23
C LYS A 70 -16.91 -12.22 -1.84
N LYS A 71 -16.15 -12.60 -0.80
CA LYS A 71 -16.42 -12.23 0.60
C LYS A 71 -15.66 -10.98 1.07
N MET A 72 -14.92 -10.32 0.18
CA MET A 72 -14.08 -9.15 0.49
C MET A 72 -14.44 -7.92 -0.38
N PRO A 73 -15.70 -7.45 -0.37
CA PRO A 73 -16.14 -6.30 -1.19
C PRO A 73 -15.41 -4.99 -0.84
N LEU A 74 -14.75 -4.96 0.32
CA LEU A 74 -13.88 -3.89 0.81
C LEU A 74 -12.82 -3.48 -0.21
N PHE A 75 -12.20 -4.42 -0.94
CA PHE A 75 -11.14 -4.12 -1.90
C PHE A 75 -11.69 -3.26 -3.06
N LYS A 76 -12.85 -3.63 -3.63
CA LYS A 76 -13.54 -2.84 -4.66
C LYS A 76 -14.02 -1.45 -4.20
N ARG A 77 -14.21 -1.25 -2.89
CA ARG A 77 -14.71 0.02 -2.33
C ARG A 77 -13.59 0.99 -1.92
N ALA A 78 -12.36 0.50 -1.84
CA ALA A 78 -11.21 1.32 -1.51
C ALA A 78 -10.91 2.35 -2.62
N ASP A 79 -10.24 3.46 -2.28
CA ASP A 79 -9.71 4.36 -3.31
C ASP A 79 -8.45 3.76 -3.97
N ILE A 80 -7.72 2.91 -3.25
CA ILE A 80 -6.60 2.08 -3.73
C ILE A 80 -6.57 0.75 -2.95
N ALA A 81 -6.57 -0.36 -3.67
CA ALA A 81 -6.37 -1.71 -3.15
C ALA A 81 -5.04 -2.31 -3.63
N MET A 82 -4.25 -2.82 -2.70
CA MET A 82 -2.91 -3.38 -2.96
C MET A 82 -2.69 -4.76 -2.33
N ILE A 83 -1.95 -5.63 -3.01
CA ILE A 83 -1.51 -6.95 -2.51
C ILE A 83 -0.04 -7.24 -2.88
N ASN A 84 0.57 -8.27 -2.29
CA ASN A 84 1.85 -8.82 -2.76
C ASN A 84 1.60 -9.95 -3.76
N LEU A 85 1.89 -9.73 -5.05
CA LEU A 85 1.76 -10.77 -6.08
C LEU A 85 3.05 -11.58 -6.15
N GLU A 86 3.04 -12.74 -5.51
CA GLU A 86 4.20 -13.58 -5.24
C GLU A 86 4.33 -14.74 -6.23
N ASN A 87 4.03 -14.46 -7.50
CA ASN A 87 4.32 -15.35 -8.61
C ASN A 87 4.35 -14.57 -9.93
N PRO A 88 5.10 -15.01 -10.94
CA PRO A 88 4.93 -14.52 -12.30
C PRO A 88 3.61 -15.00 -12.91
N LEU A 89 3.06 -14.16 -13.78
CA LEU A 89 1.94 -14.41 -14.69
C LEU A 89 2.52 -14.66 -16.09
N THR A 90 2.80 -15.92 -16.42
CA THR A 90 3.67 -16.23 -17.57
C THR A 90 3.36 -17.57 -18.22
N VAL A 91 3.65 -17.66 -19.52
CA VAL A 91 3.71 -18.92 -20.27
C VAL A 91 5.14 -19.48 -20.37
N SER A 92 6.17 -18.66 -20.10
CA SER A 92 7.59 -19.02 -20.11
C SER A 92 7.88 -20.29 -19.31
N ASN A 93 8.76 -21.14 -19.84
CA ASN A 93 9.29 -22.32 -19.16
C ASN A 93 10.74 -22.14 -18.69
N ASP A 94 11.24 -20.89 -18.65
CA ASP A 94 12.58 -20.51 -18.17
C ASP A 94 12.68 -20.59 -16.64
N LYS A 95 12.39 -21.79 -16.12
CA LYS A 95 12.32 -22.08 -14.70
C LYS A 95 13.71 -21.94 -14.06
N GLN A 96 13.80 -21.11 -13.03
CA GLN A 96 15.03 -20.95 -12.26
C GLN A 96 15.26 -22.15 -11.33
N GLU A 97 16.52 -22.50 -11.08
CA GLU A 97 16.89 -23.56 -10.15
C GLU A 97 16.69 -23.11 -8.69
N LYS A 98 15.55 -23.49 -8.10
CA LYS A 98 15.20 -23.24 -6.70
C LYS A 98 14.26 -24.32 -6.17
N LEU A 99 14.12 -24.38 -4.83
CA LEU A 99 13.27 -25.37 -4.17
C LEU A 99 11.79 -25.24 -4.56
N PHE A 100 11.28 -24.01 -4.66
CA PHE A 100 9.88 -23.72 -4.97
C PHE A 100 9.77 -22.69 -6.09
N ASN A 101 9.19 -23.08 -7.23
CA ASN A 101 8.83 -22.14 -8.29
C ASN A 101 7.30 -22.03 -8.37
N PHE A 102 6.78 -20.80 -8.40
CA PHE A 102 5.36 -20.53 -8.59
C PHE A 102 5.12 -19.97 -9.99
N LYS A 103 4.18 -20.58 -10.72
CA LYS A 103 3.75 -20.15 -12.05
C LYS A 103 2.25 -20.01 -12.08
N ALA A 104 1.73 -18.83 -12.40
CA ALA A 104 0.33 -18.68 -12.74
C ALA A 104 0.20 -18.42 -14.25
N ALA A 105 -0.80 -19.03 -14.87
CA ALA A 105 -1.14 -18.70 -16.25
C ALA A 105 -1.58 -17.21 -16.33
N PRO A 106 -1.21 -16.47 -17.40
CA PRO A 106 -1.57 -15.06 -17.55
C PRO A 106 -3.05 -14.74 -17.33
N ARG A 107 -3.96 -15.66 -17.69
CA ARG A 107 -5.41 -15.49 -17.49
C ARG A 107 -5.81 -15.29 -16.02
N LEU A 108 -5.04 -15.83 -15.06
CA LEU A 108 -5.34 -15.71 -13.63
C LEU A 108 -5.20 -14.28 -13.09
N VAL A 109 -4.61 -13.35 -13.86
CA VAL A 109 -4.73 -11.91 -13.57
C VAL A 109 -6.18 -11.46 -13.40
N GLN A 110 -7.15 -12.17 -14.01
CA GLN A 110 -8.58 -11.89 -13.85
C GLN A 110 -9.03 -12.00 -12.40
N VAL A 111 -8.40 -12.82 -11.57
CA VAL A 111 -8.68 -12.90 -10.13
C VAL A 111 -8.42 -11.55 -9.45
N LEU A 112 -7.37 -10.84 -9.86
CA LEU A 112 -7.01 -9.54 -9.31
C LEU A 112 -7.98 -8.45 -9.79
N THR A 113 -8.35 -8.45 -11.09
CA THR A 113 -9.33 -7.49 -11.61
C THR A 113 -10.71 -7.72 -11.01
N GLU A 114 -11.14 -8.97 -10.85
CA GLU A 114 -12.40 -9.32 -10.17
C GLU A 114 -12.37 -8.99 -8.67
N GLY A 115 -11.18 -8.89 -8.06
CA GLY A 115 -11.01 -8.42 -6.70
C GLY A 115 -11.04 -6.90 -6.53
N GLY A 116 -10.93 -6.14 -7.63
CA GLY A 116 -10.74 -4.69 -7.58
C GLY A 116 -9.34 -4.30 -7.09
N ILE A 117 -8.30 -5.08 -7.42
CA ILE A 117 -6.92 -4.74 -7.11
C ILE A 117 -6.41 -3.68 -8.08
N ASP A 118 -5.94 -2.56 -7.54
CA ASP A 118 -5.36 -1.46 -8.33
C ASP A 118 -3.84 -1.60 -8.49
N LEU A 119 -3.16 -2.13 -7.47
CA LEU A 119 -1.71 -2.13 -7.35
C LEU A 119 -1.20 -3.45 -6.80
N VAL A 120 -0.06 -3.92 -7.30
CA VAL A 120 0.66 -5.06 -6.72
C VAL A 120 2.11 -4.70 -6.41
N THR A 121 2.65 -5.22 -5.32
CA THR A 121 4.12 -5.30 -5.20
C THR A 121 4.60 -6.56 -5.90
N LEU A 122 5.64 -6.39 -6.72
CA LEU A 122 6.39 -7.46 -7.38
C LEU A 122 7.78 -7.65 -6.79
N GLY A 123 8.20 -6.79 -5.86
CA GLY A 123 9.47 -6.92 -5.16
C GLY A 123 9.40 -8.07 -4.15
N ASN A 124 9.54 -9.32 -4.62
CA ASN A 124 9.53 -10.53 -3.82
C ASN A 124 10.43 -11.63 -4.42
N ASN A 125 10.60 -12.72 -3.67
CA ASN A 125 11.46 -13.88 -3.99
C ASN A 125 10.94 -14.79 -5.11
N HIS A 126 9.70 -14.61 -5.56
CA HIS A 126 9.06 -15.50 -6.52
C HIS A 126 8.81 -14.87 -7.88
N ILE A 127 8.86 -13.54 -8.02
CA ILE A 127 8.56 -12.87 -9.30
C ILE A 127 9.49 -13.31 -10.44
N TYR A 128 10.72 -13.73 -10.11
CA TYR A 128 11.72 -14.16 -11.08
C TYR A 128 11.78 -15.67 -11.27
N ASP A 129 10.82 -16.44 -10.75
CA ASP A 129 10.85 -17.92 -10.78
C ASP A 129 10.92 -18.53 -12.18
N PHE A 130 10.50 -17.77 -13.19
CA PHE A 130 10.51 -18.14 -14.60
C PHE A 130 11.37 -17.17 -15.43
N GLY A 131 12.42 -16.66 -14.80
CA GLY A 131 13.47 -15.88 -15.43
C GLY A 131 13.02 -14.49 -15.87
N GLN A 132 13.87 -13.86 -16.69
CA GLN A 132 13.61 -12.52 -17.22
C GLN A 132 12.30 -12.49 -18.03
N ASN A 133 12.06 -13.52 -18.84
CA ASN A 133 10.85 -13.62 -19.64
C ASN A 133 9.59 -13.70 -18.76
N GLY A 134 9.63 -14.49 -17.68
CA GLY A 134 8.52 -14.58 -16.74
C GLY A 134 8.18 -13.24 -16.09
N LEU A 135 9.19 -12.48 -15.66
CA LEU A 135 8.99 -11.13 -15.14
C LEU A 135 8.42 -10.19 -16.21
N LEU A 136 9.04 -10.12 -17.40
CA LEU A 136 8.62 -9.20 -18.46
C LEU A 136 7.18 -9.47 -18.94
N GLU A 137 6.80 -10.74 -19.13
CA GLU A 137 5.43 -11.13 -19.44
C GLU A 137 4.47 -10.71 -18.32
N THR A 138 4.87 -10.86 -17.06
CA THR A 138 4.05 -10.41 -15.92
C THR A 138 3.80 -8.90 -15.98
N LEU A 139 4.83 -8.10 -16.25
CA LEU A 139 4.68 -6.65 -16.40
C LEU A 139 3.72 -6.30 -17.55
N GLU A 140 3.80 -7.01 -18.67
CA GLU A 140 2.91 -6.81 -19.81
C GLU A 140 1.46 -7.16 -19.48
N VAL A 141 1.23 -8.29 -18.81
CA VAL A 141 -0.10 -8.76 -18.39
C VAL A 141 -0.75 -7.74 -17.44
N LEU A 142 -0.02 -7.24 -16.45
CA LEU A 142 -0.52 -6.23 -15.51
C LEU A 142 -0.86 -4.92 -16.23
N ASN A 143 0.04 -4.43 -17.09
CA ASN A 143 -0.19 -3.23 -17.89
C ASN A 143 -1.44 -3.35 -18.78
N LYS A 144 -1.62 -4.48 -19.47
CA LYS A 144 -2.81 -4.76 -20.32
C LYS A 144 -4.12 -4.77 -19.54
N LYS A 145 -4.06 -5.07 -18.24
CA LYS A 145 -5.23 -5.10 -17.34
C LYS A 145 -5.40 -3.82 -16.53
N GLY A 146 -4.51 -2.84 -16.68
CA GLY A 146 -4.55 -1.59 -15.94
C GLY A 146 -4.23 -1.73 -14.45
N ILE A 147 -3.51 -2.79 -14.06
CA ILE A 147 -3.04 -2.99 -12.69
C ILE A 147 -1.64 -2.40 -12.58
N TYR A 148 -1.45 -1.45 -11.67
CA TYR A 148 -0.15 -0.85 -11.40
C TYR A 148 0.76 -1.83 -10.65
N TYR A 149 2.07 -1.62 -10.75
CA TYR A 149 3.05 -2.41 -10.00
C TYR A 149 4.23 -1.58 -9.52
N THR A 150 4.90 -2.07 -8.46
CA THR A 150 6.14 -1.51 -7.92
C THR A 150 7.12 -2.62 -7.50
N GLY A 151 8.41 -2.28 -7.38
CA GLY A 151 9.43 -3.17 -6.83
C GLY A 151 10.06 -4.17 -7.80
N ALA A 152 9.66 -4.14 -9.07
CA ALA A 152 10.32 -4.80 -10.17
C ALA A 152 10.18 -3.98 -11.45
N GLY A 153 11.07 -4.18 -12.41
CA GLY A 153 11.05 -3.43 -13.67
C GLY A 153 12.00 -4.00 -14.71
N ARG A 154 12.00 -3.41 -15.91
CA ARG A 154 12.86 -3.82 -17.04
C ARG A 154 14.34 -3.49 -16.82
N ASN A 155 14.61 -2.60 -15.88
CA ASN A 155 15.95 -2.21 -15.46
C ASN A 155 15.89 -1.61 -14.05
N VAL A 156 17.05 -1.30 -13.48
CA VAL A 156 17.21 -0.77 -12.13
C VAL A 156 16.46 0.55 -11.91
N LYS A 157 16.34 1.39 -12.95
CA LYS A 157 15.61 2.66 -12.84
C LYS A 157 14.12 2.41 -12.71
N GLU A 158 13.54 1.54 -13.54
CA GLU A 158 12.12 1.17 -13.43
C GLU A 158 11.82 0.45 -12.12
N ALA A 159 12.65 -0.51 -11.72
CA ALA A 159 12.43 -1.28 -10.50
C ALA A 159 12.37 -0.39 -9.25
N HIS A 160 13.27 0.59 -9.15
CA HIS A 160 13.34 1.56 -8.04
C HIS A 160 12.40 2.77 -8.21
N HIS A 161 11.65 2.89 -9.30
CA HIS A 161 10.72 3.99 -9.50
C HIS A 161 9.42 3.74 -8.72
N PRO A 162 8.94 4.70 -7.90
CA PRO A 162 7.66 4.54 -7.22
C PRO A 162 6.50 4.71 -8.20
N LEU A 163 5.35 4.17 -7.81
CA LEU A 163 4.08 4.65 -8.34
C LEU A 163 3.65 5.88 -7.54
N ILE A 164 3.28 6.97 -8.22
CA ILE A 164 2.69 8.15 -7.56
C ILE A 164 1.27 8.33 -8.06
N LEU A 165 0.29 8.21 -7.15
CA LEU A 165 -1.12 8.41 -7.44
C LEU A 165 -1.63 9.64 -6.70
N LYS A 166 -2.42 10.47 -7.38
CA LYS A 166 -3.17 11.55 -6.75
C LYS A 166 -4.61 11.10 -6.51
N ARG A 167 -5.07 11.17 -5.26
CA ARG A 167 -6.46 10.92 -4.87
C ARG A 167 -6.91 12.05 -3.95
N ARG A 168 -8.07 12.64 -4.24
CA ARG A 168 -8.69 13.70 -3.40
C ARG A 168 -7.71 14.83 -3.01
N GLY A 169 -6.77 15.17 -3.91
CA GLY A 169 -5.77 16.22 -3.69
C GLY A 169 -4.47 15.79 -2.98
N ILE A 170 -4.36 14.55 -2.51
CA ILE A 170 -3.18 14.00 -1.82
C ILE A 170 -2.39 13.10 -2.80
N ARG A 171 -1.08 13.30 -2.88
CA ARG A 171 -0.13 12.50 -3.67
C ARG A 171 0.43 11.38 -2.82
N LEU A 172 0.19 10.14 -3.22
CA LEU A 172 0.60 8.93 -2.52
C LEU A 172 1.69 8.26 -3.35
N ALA A 173 2.89 8.11 -2.79
CA ALA A 173 3.99 7.39 -3.42
C ALA A 173 4.12 5.99 -2.83
N PHE A 174 4.15 4.98 -3.68
CA PHE A 174 4.29 3.57 -3.30
C PHE A 174 5.65 3.06 -3.76
N PHE A 175 6.42 2.52 -2.83
CA PHE A 175 7.66 1.82 -3.09
C PHE A 175 7.55 0.36 -2.69
N SER A 176 8.39 -0.49 -3.28
CA SER A 176 8.48 -1.89 -2.90
C SER A 176 9.89 -2.41 -3.07
N TYR A 177 10.39 -3.21 -2.13
CA TYR A 177 11.77 -3.69 -2.15
C TYR A 177 11.92 -5.12 -1.65
N TYR A 178 12.87 -5.83 -2.26
CA TYR A 178 13.25 -7.19 -1.88
C TYR A 178 14.74 -7.45 -2.12
N GLY A 179 15.29 -8.41 -1.37
CA GLY A 179 16.66 -8.88 -1.53
C GLY A 179 17.75 -7.86 -1.16
N THR A 180 18.96 -8.33 -0.87
CA THR A 180 20.08 -7.46 -0.49
C THR A 180 21.27 -7.54 -1.45
N HIS A 181 21.42 -8.63 -2.22
CA HIS A 181 22.58 -8.91 -3.08
C HIS A 181 22.23 -9.69 -4.36
N LYS A 182 23.10 -9.60 -5.39
CA LYS A 182 22.98 -10.34 -6.66
C LYS A 182 22.99 -11.87 -6.53
N HIS A 183 23.47 -12.41 -5.40
CA HIS A 183 23.62 -13.85 -5.19
C HIS A 183 22.81 -14.32 -3.99
N SER A 184 21.56 -14.69 -4.29
CA SER A 184 20.63 -15.55 -3.52
C SER A 184 19.22 -15.13 -3.93
N ASN A 185 18.53 -15.90 -4.77
CA ASN A 185 17.10 -15.82 -5.15
C ASN A 185 16.46 -14.44 -5.43
N SER A 186 17.22 -13.33 -5.45
CA SER A 186 16.67 -11.98 -5.44
C SER A 186 16.68 -11.26 -6.77
N HIS A 187 17.53 -11.70 -7.70
CA HIS A 187 17.54 -11.26 -9.10
C HIS A 187 17.31 -9.74 -9.23
N PRO A 188 18.18 -8.91 -8.62
CA PRO A 188 18.01 -7.48 -8.65
C PRO A 188 18.17 -6.94 -10.07
N ALA A 189 17.34 -5.99 -10.45
CA ALA A 189 17.44 -5.36 -11.76
C ALA A 189 18.80 -4.67 -11.92
N THR A 190 19.35 -4.73 -13.12
CA THR A 190 20.57 -4.00 -13.50
C THR A 190 20.24 -2.91 -14.51
N ILE A 191 21.25 -2.21 -15.01
CA ILE A 191 21.02 -1.22 -16.07
C ILE A 191 20.46 -1.88 -17.35
N ASP A 192 20.86 -3.13 -17.62
CA ASP A 192 20.55 -3.85 -18.86
C ASP A 192 19.67 -5.10 -18.66
N SER A 193 19.21 -5.38 -17.43
CA SER A 193 18.42 -6.57 -17.13
C SER A 193 17.25 -6.27 -16.20
N ALA A 194 16.14 -6.96 -16.46
CA ALA A 194 14.97 -6.88 -15.61
C ALA A 194 15.25 -7.54 -14.25
N GLY A 195 14.48 -7.14 -13.23
CA GLY A 195 14.61 -7.72 -11.90
C GLY A 195 13.90 -6.89 -10.84
N THR A 196 14.22 -7.19 -9.58
CA THR A 196 13.61 -6.52 -8.41
C THR A 196 14.39 -5.30 -7.93
N ALA A 197 13.72 -4.43 -7.18
CA ALA A 197 14.34 -3.31 -6.48
C ALA A 197 15.00 -3.78 -5.19
N MET A 198 16.29 -3.50 -5.04
CA MET A 198 17.07 -3.99 -3.91
C MET A 198 16.67 -3.33 -2.59
N ARG A 199 16.43 -4.16 -1.57
CA ARG A 199 16.20 -3.77 -0.18
C ARG A 199 17.51 -3.38 0.52
N ARG A 200 18.18 -2.34 0.01
CA ARG A 200 19.37 -1.72 0.62
C ARG A 200 19.03 -0.33 1.11
N ILE A 201 19.24 -0.08 2.41
CA ILE A 201 18.88 1.20 3.04
C ILE A 201 19.45 2.43 2.31
N ALA A 202 20.69 2.36 1.81
CA ALA A 202 21.28 3.46 1.06
C ALA A 202 20.52 3.80 -0.24
N LEU A 203 19.99 2.79 -0.93
CA LEU A 203 19.17 2.98 -2.13
C LEU A 203 17.79 3.49 -1.75
N ILE A 204 17.13 2.83 -0.79
CA ILE A 204 15.79 3.21 -0.33
C ILE A 204 15.76 4.66 0.15
N ARG A 205 16.76 5.09 0.94
CA ARG A 205 16.86 6.47 1.42
C ARG A 205 17.00 7.45 0.27
N ARG A 206 17.89 7.17 -0.70
CA ARG A 206 18.06 8.01 -1.89
C ARG A 206 16.76 8.12 -2.70
N ASP A 207 16.07 6.99 -2.87
CA ASP A 207 14.82 6.96 -3.64
C ASP A 207 13.73 7.78 -2.90
N ILE A 208 13.57 7.61 -1.58
CA ILE A 208 12.66 8.43 -0.77
C ILE A 208 13.02 9.92 -0.86
N GLU A 209 14.29 10.29 -0.68
CA GLU A 209 14.76 11.68 -0.77
C GLU A 209 14.42 12.32 -2.12
N ASN A 210 14.61 11.59 -3.22
CA ASN A 210 14.32 12.07 -4.57
C ASN A 210 12.82 12.31 -4.83
N PHE A 211 11.94 11.49 -4.24
CA PHE A 211 10.51 11.55 -4.51
C PHE A 211 9.69 12.24 -3.41
N ARG A 212 10.27 12.53 -2.24
CA ARG A 212 9.61 13.27 -1.15
C ARG A 212 8.98 14.61 -1.61
N PRO A 213 9.61 15.44 -2.48
CA PRO A 213 8.97 16.66 -2.98
C PRO A 213 7.72 16.40 -3.85
N LEU A 214 7.64 15.21 -4.44
CA LEU A 214 6.57 14.79 -5.33
C LEU A 214 5.44 14.05 -4.61
N ALA A 215 5.59 13.77 -3.31
CA ALA A 215 4.66 12.97 -2.52
C ALA A 215 4.24 13.67 -1.22
N ASP A 216 2.96 13.53 -0.88
CA ASP A 216 2.41 13.96 0.40
C ASP A 216 2.47 12.82 1.44
N VAL A 217 2.33 11.57 0.98
CA VAL A 217 2.49 10.35 1.79
C VAL A 217 3.37 9.36 1.07
N ILE A 218 4.35 8.78 1.77
CA ILE A 218 5.21 7.71 1.26
C ILE A 218 4.88 6.39 1.95
N ILE A 219 4.45 5.41 1.15
CA ILE A 219 4.15 4.04 1.57
C ILE A 219 5.25 3.13 1.04
N VAL A 220 5.86 2.33 1.92
CA VAL A 220 6.92 1.40 1.54
C VAL A 220 6.50 -0.03 1.84
N ASN A 221 6.60 -0.90 0.84
CA ASN A 221 6.29 -2.31 0.97
C ASN A 221 7.60 -3.12 1.00
N PHE A 222 7.65 -4.14 1.84
CA PHE A 222 8.81 -5.01 1.94
C PHE A 222 8.42 -6.47 1.88
N HIS A 223 9.21 -7.25 1.15
CA HIS A 223 9.22 -8.70 1.23
C HIS A 223 10.47 -9.12 2.00
N TRP A 224 10.32 -9.61 3.24
CA TRP A 224 11.41 -9.67 4.23
C TRP A 224 11.16 -10.61 5.42
N GLY A 225 12.16 -10.79 6.28
CA GLY A 225 12.04 -11.65 7.45
C GLY A 225 12.29 -13.11 7.09
N LEU A 226 11.80 -14.01 7.95
CA LEU A 226 11.94 -15.46 7.79
C LEU A 226 10.55 -16.08 7.72
N GLU A 227 10.39 -17.08 6.86
CA GLU A 227 9.15 -17.82 6.74
C GLU A 227 8.74 -18.45 8.08
N LYS A 228 7.46 -18.32 8.42
CA LYS A 228 6.79 -18.90 9.60
C LYS A 228 7.26 -18.35 10.94
N GLU A 229 8.06 -17.28 10.95
CA GLU A 229 8.45 -16.58 12.17
C GLU A 229 7.43 -15.50 12.53
N ASN A 230 6.74 -15.64 13.67
CA ASN A 230 5.76 -14.66 14.13
C ASN A 230 6.37 -13.38 14.74
N TYR A 231 7.66 -13.39 15.07
CA TYR A 231 8.36 -12.21 15.57
C TYR A 231 9.31 -11.68 14.50
N PRO A 232 9.25 -10.38 14.21
CA PRO A 232 10.17 -9.80 13.26
C PRO A 232 11.61 -9.82 13.77
N GLN A 233 12.55 -10.08 12.86
CA GLN A 233 13.97 -10.14 13.20
C GLN A 233 14.51 -8.75 13.54
N LYS A 234 15.56 -8.66 14.36
CA LYS A 234 16.17 -7.37 14.75
C LYS A 234 16.53 -6.49 13.55
N GLU A 235 17.04 -7.09 12.47
CA GLU A 235 17.38 -6.35 11.25
C GLU A 235 16.16 -5.88 10.46
N GLN A 236 15.03 -6.57 10.56
CA GLN A 236 13.76 -6.15 9.98
C GLN A 236 13.25 -4.88 10.70
N ILE A 237 13.29 -4.89 12.04
CA ILE A 237 12.92 -3.75 12.88
C ILE A 237 13.85 -2.56 12.62
N ARG A 238 15.16 -2.80 12.64
CA ARG A 238 16.17 -1.77 12.37
C ARG A 238 15.97 -1.13 11.00
N LEU A 239 15.74 -1.93 9.96
CA LEU A 239 15.47 -1.38 8.62
C LEU A 239 14.19 -0.56 8.60
N ALA A 240 13.10 -1.03 9.22
CA ALA A 240 11.84 -0.30 9.28
C ALA A 240 12.02 1.09 9.92
N HIS A 241 12.76 1.16 11.03
CA HIS A 241 13.08 2.42 11.70
C HIS A 241 13.88 3.36 10.80
N GLN A 242 14.94 2.86 10.16
CA GLN A 242 15.77 3.66 9.24
C GLN A 242 14.98 4.19 8.03
N VAL A 243 13.98 3.44 7.56
CA VAL A 243 13.14 3.83 6.41
C VAL A 243 12.10 4.89 6.82
N ILE A 244 11.52 4.80 8.02
CA ILE A 244 10.70 5.87 8.59
C ILE A 244 11.55 7.14 8.79
N GLU A 245 12.76 7.00 9.31
CA GLU A 245 13.69 8.13 9.48
C GLU A 245 14.09 8.78 8.15
N ALA A 246 14.13 8.01 7.06
CA ALA A 246 14.36 8.53 5.72
C ALA A 246 13.16 9.30 5.14
N GLY A 247 11.96 9.19 5.73
CA GLY A 247 10.77 9.94 5.33
C GLY A 247 9.58 9.08 4.87
N ALA A 248 9.60 7.77 5.11
CA ALA A 248 8.41 6.92 4.93
C ALA A 248 7.35 7.21 6.00
N ASP A 249 6.08 7.17 5.59
CA ASP A 249 4.92 7.45 6.43
C ASP A 249 4.16 6.18 6.87
N LEU A 250 4.31 5.09 6.12
CA LEU A 250 3.68 3.80 6.36
C LEU A 250 4.56 2.69 5.79
N ILE A 251 4.69 1.59 6.53
CA ILE A 251 5.37 0.37 6.06
C ILE A 251 4.43 -0.83 6.12
N ILE A 252 4.36 -1.58 5.02
CA ILE A 252 3.61 -2.85 4.90
C ILE A 252 4.59 -3.98 4.56
N GLY A 253 4.60 -5.03 5.38
CA GLY A 253 5.48 -6.18 5.26
C GLY A 253 4.77 -7.44 4.77
N HIS A 254 5.55 -8.27 4.09
CA HIS A 254 5.18 -9.50 3.39
C HIS A 254 6.31 -10.54 3.55
N HIS A 255 6.06 -11.81 3.19
CA HIS A 255 6.99 -12.97 3.19
C HIS A 255 6.89 -13.96 4.36
N PRO A 256 6.72 -13.58 5.63
CA PRO A 256 6.70 -14.57 6.70
C PRO A 256 5.58 -15.62 6.56
N HIS A 257 4.59 -15.39 5.70
CA HIS A 257 3.40 -16.25 5.53
C HIS A 257 2.59 -16.47 6.81
N VAL A 258 2.87 -15.68 7.85
CA VAL A 258 2.19 -15.66 9.14
C VAL A 258 2.06 -14.22 9.62
N LEU A 259 1.12 -13.98 10.53
CA LEU A 259 0.98 -12.68 11.19
C LEU A 259 2.22 -12.34 12.01
N GLN A 260 2.69 -11.10 11.88
CA GLN A 260 3.66 -10.50 12.79
C GLN A 260 3.04 -9.27 13.47
N GLY A 261 3.74 -8.74 14.48
CA GLY A 261 3.28 -7.58 15.25
C GLY A 261 3.17 -6.29 14.41
N VAL A 262 2.51 -5.29 14.99
CA VAL A 262 2.39 -3.94 14.42
C VAL A 262 3.00 -2.93 15.38
N GLU A 263 3.87 -2.08 14.86
CA GLU A 263 4.58 -1.06 15.64
C GLU A 263 4.12 0.35 15.26
N LEU A 264 4.10 1.24 16.25
CA LEU A 264 4.09 2.70 16.02
C LEU A 264 5.47 3.27 16.31
N TYR A 265 6.24 3.51 15.27
CA TYR A 265 7.56 4.11 15.40
C TYR A 265 7.51 5.58 14.94
N LYS A 266 7.81 6.52 15.84
CA LYS A 266 7.69 7.98 15.62
C LYS A 266 6.31 8.39 15.05
N GLY A 267 5.25 7.74 15.53
CA GLY A 267 3.87 7.98 15.09
C GLY A 267 3.52 7.41 13.71
N LYS A 268 4.43 6.64 13.08
CA LYS A 268 4.20 5.98 11.79
C LYS A 268 4.04 4.48 12.00
N ALA A 269 3.09 3.87 11.28
CA ALA A 269 2.77 2.47 11.45
C ALA A 269 3.67 1.56 10.62
N VAL A 270 4.08 0.45 11.22
CA VAL A 270 4.79 -0.65 10.57
C VAL A 270 3.99 -1.93 10.78
N PHE A 271 3.39 -2.44 9.72
CA PHE A 271 2.81 -3.79 9.70
C PHE A 271 3.90 -4.75 9.25
N TYR A 272 4.48 -5.54 10.15
CA TYR A 272 5.65 -6.36 9.79
C TYR A 272 5.33 -7.55 8.88
N SER A 273 4.12 -8.11 9.02
CA SER A 273 3.54 -9.11 8.13
C SER A 273 2.04 -9.19 8.32
N LEU A 274 1.29 -9.20 7.22
CA LEU A 274 -0.17 -9.44 7.21
C LEU A 274 -0.52 -10.93 7.07
N GLY A 275 0.47 -11.80 6.85
CA GLY A 275 0.26 -13.21 6.53
C GLY A 275 -0.17 -13.44 5.08
N ASN A 276 -0.64 -14.65 4.78
CA ASN A 276 -1.17 -15.00 3.47
C ASN A 276 -2.53 -14.36 3.23
N PHE A 277 -2.87 -14.04 1.98
CA PHE A 277 -4.22 -13.63 1.59
C PHE A 277 -4.83 -14.66 0.63
N ILE A 278 -4.17 -14.97 -0.49
CA ILE A 278 -4.58 -16.04 -1.41
C ILE A 278 -3.33 -16.83 -1.75
N PHE A 279 -2.99 -17.87 -0.99
CA PHE A 279 -1.66 -18.49 -1.12
C PHE A 279 -1.72 -19.93 -1.64
N GLY A 280 -1.75 -20.08 -2.97
CA GLY A 280 -1.71 -21.38 -3.64
C GLY A 280 -0.38 -22.11 -3.55
N GLY A 281 0.66 -21.50 -2.98
CA GLY A 281 1.98 -22.11 -2.77
C GLY A 281 2.00 -23.23 -1.73
N ASN A 282 0.95 -23.38 -0.93
CA ASN A 282 0.78 -24.47 0.03
C ASN A 282 -0.63 -25.09 -0.10
N SER A 283 -0.84 -26.26 0.51
CA SER A 283 -2.12 -27.01 0.49
C SER A 283 -3.05 -26.67 1.66
N ARG A 284 -2.71 -25.70 2.51
CA ARG A 284 -3.47 -25.35 3.70
C ARG A 284 -4.72 -24.59 3.28
N THR A 285 -5.87 -25.11 3.68
CA THR A 285 -7.17 -24.53 3.35
C THR A 285 -7.66 -23.55 4.41
N HIS A 286 -7.19 -23.66 5.67
CA HIS A 286 -7.60 -22.77 6.76
C HIS A 286 -6.43 -21.99 7.37
N GLU A 287 -6.52 -20.67 7.35
CA GLU A 287 -5.51 -19.76 7.90
C GLU A 287 -6.15 -18.49 8.50
N PHE A 288 -5.57 -18.01 9.60
CA PHE A 288 -5.82 -16.65 10.06
C PHE A 288 -4.84 -15.68 9.41
N SER A 289 -5.36 -14.52 9.04
CA SER A 289 -4.67 -13.47 8.31
C SER A 289 -5.17 -12.10 8.78
N ALA A 290 -4.66 -11.05 8.16
CA ALA A 290 -5.17 -9.71 8.35
C ALA A 290 -5.11 -8.90 7.06
N VAL A 291 -5.92 -7.85 7.03
CA VAL A 291 -5.87 -6.78 6.04
C VAL A 291 -5.57 -5.48 6.76
N ALA A 292 -4.62 -4.70 6.24
CA ALA A 292 -4.42 -3.33 6.73
C ALA A 292 -5.34 -2.39 5.94
N ARG A 293 -6.24 -1.70 6.64
CA ARG A 293 -7.04 -0.60 6.10
C ARG A 293 -6.44 0.70 6.62
N VAL A 294 -6.17 1.66 5.74
CA VAL A 294 -5.56 2.94 6.12
C VAL A 294 -6.43 4.08 5.63
N GLU A 295 -6.86 4.93 6.55
CA GLU A 295 -7.58 6.15 6.23
C GLU A 295 -6.61 7.33 6.21
N ILE A 296 -6.55 8.04 5.09
CA ILE A 296 -5.71 9.23 4.92
C ILE A 296 -6.62 10.43 4.69
N SER A 297 -6.36 11.50 5.43
CA SER A 297 -7.08 12.76 5.25
C SER A 297 -6.12 13.93 5.33
N ARG A 298 -6.50 15.06 4.75
CA ARG A 298 -5.80 16.33 4.90
C ARG A 298 -6.77 17.33 5.52
N ARG A 299 -6.33 18.02 6.58
CA ARG A 299 -7.06 19.12 7.22
C ARG A 299 -6.07 20.24 7.52
N ASP A 300 -6.39 21.46 7.11
CA ASP A 300 -5.55 22.65 7.31
C ASP A 300 -4.09 22.48 6.84
N GLY A 301 -3.90 21.71 5.75
CA GLY A 301 -2.58 21.43 5.17
C GLY A 301 -1.86 20.24 5.80
N GLU A 302 -2.27 19.78 6.98
CA GLU A 302 -1.69 18.63 7.67
C GLU A 302 -2.30 17.31 7.19
N VAL A 303 -1.46 16.29 6.96
CA VAL A 303 -1.91 14.95 6.55
C VAL A 303 -1.98 14.04 7.77
N SER A 304 -3.15 13.44 8.00
CA SER A 304 -3.38 12.43 9.03
C SER A 304 -3.51 11.05 8.40
N ILE A 305 -2.85 10.05 9.00
CA ILE A 305 -2.85 8.65 8.57
C ILE A 305 -3.33 7.80 9.74
N LYS A 306 -4.43 7.08 9.54
CA LYS A 306 -5.05 6.23 10.56
C LYS A 306 -5.05 4.76 10.10
N PRO A 307 -4.15 3.94 10.65
CA PRO A 307 -4.09 2.51 10.34
C PRO A 307 -5.12 1.71 11.14
N PHE A 308 -5.70 0.70 10.51
CA PHE A 308 -6.58 -0.28 11.12
C PHE A 308 -6.16 -1.68 10.69
N LEU A 309 -6.14 -2.63 11.61
CA LEU A 309 -5.98 -4.04 11.30
C LEU A 309 -7.36 -4.69 11.27
N MET A 310 -7.74 -5.26 10.12
CA MET A 310 -8.97 -6.05 9.98
C MET A 310 -8.61 -7.54 10.03
N PRO A 311 -9.12 -8.30 11.02
CA PRO A 311 -8.95 -9.74 11.06
C PRO A 311 -9.61 -10.44 9.86
N VAL A 312 -8.88 -11.41 9.29
CA VAL A 312 -9.32 -12.21 8.16
C VAL A 312 -9.17 -13.68 8.50
N GLU A 313 -10.14 -14.47 8.10
CA GLU A 313 -10.04 -15.92 8.05
C GLU A 313 -10.07 -16.35 6.58
N ILE A 314 -9.23 -17.31 6.26
CA ILE A 314 -9.15 -17.90 4.93
C ILE A 314 -9.68 -19.31 5.04
N ASP A 315 -10.65 -19.63 4.18
CA ASP A 315 -11.19 -20.97 4.01
C ASP A 315 -11.11 -21.34 2.52
N HIS A 316 -10.41 -22.43 2.19
CA HIS A 316 -10.11 -22.87 0.82
C HIS A 316 -9.61 -21.74 -0.09
N TRP A 317 -8.63 -20.96 0.39
CA TRP A 317 -8.06 -19.80 -0.32
C TRP A 317 -9.07 -18.68 -0.63
N GLN A 318 -10.22 -18.64 0.05
CA GLN A 318 -11.18 -17.54 0.01
C GLN A 318 -11.11 -16.73 1.32
N PRO A 319 -10.45 -15.57 1.31
CA PRO A 319 -10.52 -14.62 2.40
C PRO A 319 -11.94 -14.16 2.72
N ALA A 320 -12.24 -14.05 4.00
CA ALA A 320 -13.43 -13.40 4.53
C ALA A 320 -13.07 -12.62 5.82
N PRO A 321 -13.83 -11.59 6.20
CA PRO A 321 -13.74 -11.05 7.55
C PRO A 321 -13.92 -12.18 8.56
N ALA A 322 -13.01 -12.29 9.52
CA ALA A 322 -13.10 -13.33 10.53
C ALA A 322 -14.36 -13.13 11.40
N ASP A 323 -14.94 -14.24 11.88
CA ASP A 323 -16.01 -14.18 12.87
C ASP A 323 -15.51 -13.64 14.23
N SER A 324 -16.37 -13.54 15.24
CA SER A 324 -15.97 -12.98 16.54
C SER A 324 -14.82 -13.74 17.21
N LEU A 325 -14.74 -15.06 17.06
CA LEU A 325 -13.71 -15.88 17.69
C LEU A 325 -12.39 -15.78 16.91
N GLY A 326 -12.46 -15.89 15.58
CA GLY A 326 -11.31 -15.71 14.70
C GLY A 326 -10.74 -14.29 14.79
N ALA A 327 -11.61 -13.28 14.89
CA ALA A 327 -11.19 -11.90 15.09
C ALA A 327 -10.44 -11.72 16.41
N ALA A 328 -10.94 -12.28 17.51
CA ALA A 328 -10.23 -12.26 18.79
C ALA A 328 -8.87 -12.96 18.68
N ALA A 329 -8.81 -14.14 18.06
CA ALA A 329 -7.58 -14.91 17.88
C ALA A 329 -6.51 -14.14 17.09
N VAL A 330 -6.89 -13.48 15.99
CA VAL A 330 -6.00 -12.62 15.20
C VAL A 330 -5.51 -11.45 16.02
N ILE A 331 -6.41 -10.70 16.66
CA ILE A 331 -6.06 -9.51 17.43
C ILE A 331 -5.15 -9.87 18.61
N ASP A 332 -5.44 -10.94 19.34
CA ASP A 332 -4.63 -11.39 20.47
C ASP A 332 -3.24 -11.85 20.03
N SER A 333 -3.15 -12.54 18.88
CA SER A 333 -1.86 -12.94 18.29
C SER A 333 -1.03 -11.72 17.92
N VAL A 334 -1.60 -10.77 17.17
CA VAL A 334 -0.86 -9.55 16.77
C VAL A 334 -0.49 -8.70 17.99
N LYS A 335 -1.38 -8.55 18.99
CA LYS A 335 -1.07 -7.90 20.28
C LYS A 335 0.10 -8.56 20.97
N LYS A 336 0.10 -9.89 21.07
CA LYS A 336 1.20 -10.67 21.66
C LYS A 336 2.51 -10.41 20.92
N TYR A 337 2.52 -10.46 19.60
CA TYR A 337 3.73 -10.23 18.80
C TYR A 337 4.21 -8.78 18.85
N SER A 338 3.29 -7.83 19.10
CA SER A 338 3.61 -6.40 19.22
C SER A 338 4.23 -6.01 20.57
N LYS A 339 4.23 -6.90 21.58
CA LYS A 339 4.82 -6.65 22.90
C LYS A 339 6.34 -6.39 22.88
N ILE A 340 7.01 -6.77 21.79
CA ILE A 340 8.45 -6.51 21.63
C ILE A 340 8.75 -5.04 21.29
N PHE A 341 7.74 -4.26 20.89
CA PHE A 341 7.89 -2.85 20.53
C PHE A 341 7.59 -1.95 21.71
N LYS A 342 8.24 -0.77 21.75
CA LYS A 342 7.99 0.24 22.77
C LYS A 342 6.58 0.84 22.67
N HIS A 343 6.07 0.96 21.44
CA HIS A 343 4.74 1.48 21.14
C HIS A 343 4.08 0.61 20.06
N SER A 344 2.83 0.22 20.27
CA SER A 344 2.02 -0.54 19.32
C SER A 344 0.72 0.21 19.02
N ILE A 345 0.02 -0.15 17.93
CA ILE A 345 -1.31 0.42 17.61
C ILE A 345 -2.43 -0.14 18.51
N PHE A 346 -2.13 -1.12 19.37
CA PHE A 346 -3.08 -1.84 20.21
C PHE A 346 -3.07 -1.41 21.67
#